data_AF-A0A378MZM4-F1
#
_entry.id   AF-A0A378MZM4-F1
#
_cell.length_a   1.000
_cell.length_b   1.000
_cell.length_c   1.000
_cell.angle_alpha   90.00
_cell.angle_beta   90.00
_cell.angle_gamma   90.00
#
_symmetry.space_group_name_H-M   'P 1'
#
loop_
_entity.id
_entity.type
_entity.pdbx_description
1 polymer ?
#
loop_
_entity_poly.entity_id
_entity_poly.type
_entity_poly.pdbx_seq_one_letter_code
_entity_poly.pdbx_strand_id
1 'polypeptide(L)'
;MLFPELDRLFGVPQPPQHHPEIDSGKHTLMVLQQAKRLAKKAENPTALLFAALCHDLGKGLTPADILPHHYGHEVKGIQPTES
;
A
#
# COMPACT_ATOMS: atom_id res chain seq x y z
N MET A 1 9.60 -0.88 -15.63
CA MET A 1 9.13 -0.97 -14.23
C MET A 1 8.18 -2.15 -14.13
N LEU A 2 8.33 -3.04 -13.13
CA LEU A 2 7.55 -4.29 -13.06
C LEU A 2 6.15 -4.11 -12.46
N PHE A 3 5.99 -3.19 -11.50
CA PHE A 3 4.71 -2.92 -10.82
C PHE A 3 4.44 -1.40 -10.78
N PRO A 4 3.83 -0.83 -11.84
CA PRO A 4 3.51 0.59 -11.92
C PRO A 4 2.72 1.15 -10.74
N GLU A 5 1.79 0.37 -10.21
CA GLU A 5 0.86 0.73 -9.16
C GLU A 5 1.59 0.89 -7.82
N LEU A 6 2.54 0.00 -7.54
CA LEU A 6 3.37 0.07 -6.34
C LEU A 6 4.32 1.27 -6.38
N ASP A 7 4.91 1.55 -7.54
CA ASP A 7 5.86 2.66 -7.69
C ASP A 7 5.20 4.02 -7.41
N ARG A 8 3.93 4.19 -7.82
CA ARG A 8 3.13 5.40 -7.56
C ARG A 8 2.96 5.71 -6.07
N LEU A 9 3.26 4.79 -5.15
CA LEU A 9 3.19 5.02 -3.71
C LEU A 9 4.44 5.72 -3.14
N PHE A 10 5.59 5.61 -3.80
CA PHE A 10 6.80 6.25 -3.29
C PHE A 10 6.71 7.77 -3.43
N GLY A 11 7.02 8.47 -2.35
CA GLY A 11 6.85 9.92 -2.23
C GLY A 11 5.43 10.38 -1.84
N VAL A 12 4.44 9.48 -1.80
CA VAL A 12 3.08 9.83 -1.37
C VAL A 12 3.01 9.92 0.17
N PRO A 13 2.76 11.10 0.75
CA PRO A 13 2.86 11.33 2.19
C PRO A 13 1.67 10.78 2.96
N GLN A 14 1.94 10.26 4.15
CA GLN A 14 1.01 9.70 5.12
C GLN A 14 1.02 10.54 6.42
N PRO A 15 -0.04 10.50 7.25
CA PRO A 15 -0.11 11.24 8.51
C PRO A 15 1.01 10.83 9.50
N PRO A 16 1.95 11.71 9.88
CA PRO A 16 3.11 11.37 10.69
C PRO A 16 2.79 10.79 12.07
N GLN A 17 1.61 11.11 12.63
CA GLN A 17 1.16 10.61 13.93
C GLN A 17 0.99 9.09 13.94
N HIS A 18 0.60 8.51 12.80
CA HIS A 18 0.37 7.07 12.65
C HIS A 18 1.44 6.40 11.78
N HIS A 19 2.08 7.17 10.90
CA HIS A 19 3.10 6.74 9.95
C HIS A 19 4.35 7.59 10.08
N PRO A 20 5.22 7.33 11.09
CA PRO A 20 6.47 8.07 11.28
C PRO A 20 7.41 8.03 10.06
N GLU A 21 7.28 6.99 9.22
CA GLU A 21 7.98 6.83 7.95
C GLU A 21 7.55 7.82 6.86
N ILE A 22 6.34 8.40 7.00
CA ILE A 22 5.66 9.36 6.12
C ILE A 22 5.36 8.82 4.71
N ASP A 23 6.15 7.91 4.17
CA ASP A 23 6.06 7.48 2.78
C ASP A 23 5.19 6.21 2.61
N SER A 24 4.17 6.29 1.76
CA SER A 24 3.23 5.18 1.51
C SER A 24 3.90 3.94 0.89
N GLY A 25 4.89 4.14 0.02
CA GLY A 25 5.66 3.05 -0.59
C GLY A 25 6.51 2.33 0.45
N LYS A 26 7.23 3.07 1.29
CA LYS A 26 7.98 2.51 2.42
C LYS A 26 7.06 1.78 3.39
N HIS A 27 5.91 2.37 3.73
CA HIS A 27 4.90 1.74 4.58
C HIS A 27 4.49 0.38 4.00
N THR A 28 4.14 0.34 2.71
CA THR A 28 3.73 -0.90 2.03
C THR A 28 4.81 -1.98 2.10
N LEU A 29 6.09 -1.62 1.91
CA LEU A 29 7.19 -2.58 2.05
C LEU A 29 7.39 -3.05 3.50
N MET A 30 7.20 -2.19 4.50
CA MET A 30 7.23 -2.57 5.91
C MET A 30 6.09 -3.55 6.25
N VAL A 31 4.88 -3.30 5.75
CA VAL A 31 3.73 -4.20 5.89
C VAL A 31 4.03 -5.55 5.24
N LEU A 32 4.54 -5.56 4.00
CA LEU A 32 4.92 -6.80 3.31
C LEU A 32 5.99 -7.59 4.08
N GLN A 33 6.96 -6.90 4.69
CA GLN A 33 7.99 -7.54 5.51
C GLN A 33 7.37 -8.26 6.73
N GLN A 34 6.37 -7.67 7.39
CA GLN A 34 5.64 -8.35 8.46
C GLN A 34 4.77 -9.49 7.93
N ALA A 35 4.04 -9.26 6.83
CA ALA A 35 3.22 -10.28 6.19
C ALA A 35 4.02 -11.52 5.83
N LYS A 36 5.27 -11.37 5.35
CA LYS A 36 6.19 -12.49 5.07
C LYS A 36 6.54 -13.31 6.31
N ARG A 37 6.61 -12.71 7.49
CA ARG A 37 6.85 -13.43 8.75
C ARG A 37 5.62 -14.26 9.14
N LEU A 38 4.42 -13.68 8.95
CA LEU A 38 3.13 -14.31 9.27
C LEU A 38 2.72 -15.38 8.23
N ALA A 39 3.12 -15.22 6.97
CA ALA A 39 2.78 -16.09 5.86
C ALA A 39 3.18 -17.56 6.10
N LYS A 40 4.20 -17.81 6.94
CA LYS A 40 4.59 -19.17 7.36
C LYS A 40 3.49 -19.94 8.09
N LYS A 41 2.49 -19.25 8.63
CA LYS A 41 1.36 -19.80 9.39
C LYS A 41 0.01 -19.59 8.70
N ALA A 42 0.00 -18.96 7.52
CA ALA A 42 -1.24 -18.67 6.81
C ALA A 42 -1.68 -19.88 5.98
N GLU A 43 -2.99 -20.08 5.89
CA GLU A 43 -3.57 -21.10 5.00
C GLU A 43 -3.24 -20.84 3.53
N ASN A 44 -3.22 -19.56 3.13
CA ASN A 44 -2.80 -19.12 1.80
C ASN A 44 -1.73 -18.02 1.91
N PRO A 45 -0.43 -18.40 1.97
CA PRO A 45 0.69 -17.46 2.07
C PRO A 45 0.75 -16.47 0.91
N THR A 46 0.46 -16.93 -0.31
CA THR A 46 0.52 -16.10 -1.53
C THR A 46 -0.55 -15.02 -1.51
N ALA A 47 -1.79 -15.38 -1.19
CA ALA A 47 -2.88 -14.41 -1.08
C ALA A 47 -2.61 -13.36 0.02
N LEU A 48 -2.07 -13.77 1.17
CA LEU A 48 -1.69 -12.84 2.24
C LEU A 48 -0.64 -11.82 1.78
N LEU A 49 0.40 -12.29 1.08
CA LEU A 49 1.46 -11.41 0.59
C LEU A 49 0.98 -10.48 -0.52
N PHE A 50 0.13 -10.97 -1.42
CA PHE A 50 -0.48 -10.17 -2.47
C PHE A 50 -1.40 -9.10 -1.87
N ALA A 51 -2.27 -9.46 -0.93
CA ALA A 51 -3.12 -8.51 -0.22
C ALA A 51 -2.29 -7.42 0.48
N ALA A 52 -1.21 -7.79 1.17
CA ALA A 52 -0.30 -6.84 1.81
C ALA A 52 0.35 -5.87 0.81
N LEU A 53 0.73 -6.36 -0.38
CA LEU A 53 1.30 -5.53 -1.44
C LEU A 53 0.28 -4.56 -2.01
N CYS A 54 -0.97 -4.99 -2.15
CA CYS A 54 -2.03 -4.25 -2.83
C CYS A 54 -2.85 -3.32 -1.92
N HIS A 55 -2.78 -3.49 -0.59
CA HIS A 55 -3.76 -2.92 0.34
C HIS A 55 -3.93 -1.40 0.24
N ASP A 56 -2.88 -0.69 -0.15
CA ASP A 56 -2.82 0.77 -0.17
C ASP A 56 -2.60 1.37 -1.57
N LEU A 57 -2.67 0.57 -2.66
CA LEU A 57 -2.37 1.05 -4.02
C LEU A 57 -3.20 2.28 -4.43
N GLY A 58 -4.44 2.39 -3.94
CA GLY A 58 -5.29 3.54 -4.20
C GLY A 58 -4.75 4.87 -3.66
N LYS A 59 -3.81 4.85 -2.70
CA LYS A 59 -3.17 6.08 -2.19
C LYS A 59 -2.35 6.78 -3.27
N GLY A 60 -1.78 6.03 -4.22
CA GLY A 60 -1.07 6.56 -5.39
C GLY A 60 -1.96 7.35 -6.35
N LEU A 61 -3.28 7.29 -6.18
CA LEU A 61 -4.29 8.04 -6.94
C LEU A 61 -4.88 9.21 -6.13
N THR A 62 -4.28 9.57 -4.99
CA THR A 62 -4.77 10.66 -4.14
C THR A 62 -4.40 12.01 -4.74
N PRO A 63 -5.38 12.90 -4.99
CA PRO A 63 -5.12 14.28 -5.38
C PRO A 63 -4.26 15.03 -4.35
N ALA A 64 -3.35 15.90 -4.82
CA ALA A 64 -2.38 16.58 -3.97
C ALA A 64 -3.02 17.51 -2.92
N ASP A 65 -4.17 18.09 -3.23
CA ASP A 65 -4.93 19.03 -2.40
C ASP A 65 -5.61 18.37 -1.19
N ILE A 66 -5.71 17.03 -1.16
CA ILE A 66 -6.31 16.28 -0.05
C ILE A 66 -5.31 15.41 0.72
N LEU A 67 -4.02 15.48 0.37
CA LEU A 67 -2.96 14.80 1.11
C LEU A 67 -2.83 15.37 2.53
N PRO A 68 -2.50 14.55 3.54
CA PRO A 68 -2.23 13.10 3.50
C PRO A 68 -3.44 12.24 3.91
N HIS A 69 -4.68 12.68 3.68
CA HIS A 69 -5.86 11.98 4.20
C HIS A 69 -6.32 10.79 3.37
N HIS A 70 -6.02 10.77 2.07
CA HIS A 70 -6.31 9.63 1.18
C HIS A 70 -7.77 9.18 1.16
N TYR A 71 -8.74 10.10 1.17
CA TYR A 71 -10.15 9.74 1.16
C TYR A 71 -10.51 8.85 -0.05
N GLY A 72 -11.16 7.72 0.24
CA GLY A 72 -11.63 6.76 -0.76
C GLY A 72 -10.53 5.91 -1.40
N HIS A 73 -9.30 5.90 -0.85
CA HIS A 73 -8.20 5.11 -1.42
C HIS A 73 -8.53 3.61 -1.48
N GLU A 74 -9.30 3.11 -0.53
CA GLU A 74 -9.76 1.73 -0.47
C GLU A 74 -10.57 1.31 -1.71
N VAL A 75 -11.45 2.19 -2.20
CA VAL A 75 -12.23 1.95 -3.44
C VAL A 75 -11.36 2.20 -4.67
N LYS A 76 -10.56 3.28 -4.66
CA LYS A 76 -9.65 3.61 -5.76
C LYS A 76 -8.57 2.54 -5.97
N GLY A 77 -8.28 1.73 -4.96
CA GLY A 77 -7.32 0.63 -5.01
C GLY A 77 -7.81 -0.63 -5.74
N ILE A 78 -9.11 -0.75 -6.04
CA ILE A 78 -9.67 -1.91 -6.74
C ILE A 78 -9.05 -2.04 -8.14
N GLN A 79 -9.16 -1.00 -8.98
CA GLN A 79 -8.64 -1.06 -10.35
C GLN A 79 -7.12 -1.31 -10.41
N PRO A 80 -6.25 -0.63 -9.61
CA PRO A 80 -4.83 -0.97 -9.50
C PRO A 80 -4.51 -2.40 -9.02
N THR A 81 -5.43 -3.07 -8.33
CA THR A 81 -5.23 -4.46 -7.90
C THR A 81 -5.52 -5.46 -9.02
N GLU A 82 -6.29 -5.06 -10.03
CA GLU A 82 -6.75 -5.91 -11.13
C GLU A 82 -5.93 -5.71 -12.43
N SER A 83 -4.99 -4.76 -12.46
CA SER A 83 -4.22 -4.36 -13.65
C SER A 83 -3.08 -5.28 -14.03
#